data_AF-A0A0C3QL04-F1
#
_entry.id   AF-A0A0C3QL04-F1
#
_cell.length_a   1.000
_cell.length_b   1.000
_cell.length_c   1.000
_cell.angle_alpha   90.00
_cell.angle_beta   90.00
_cell.angle_gamma   90.00
#
_symmetry.space_group_name_H-M   'P 1'
#
loop_
_entity.id
_entity.type
_entity.pdbx_description
1 polymer ?
#
loop_
_entity_poly.entity_id
_entity_poly.type
_entity_poly.pdbx_seq_one_letter_code
_entity_poly.pdbx_strand_id
1 'polypeptide(L)'
;GHCCPSEQPSQFFRCQECFGSPILCSKCVISAHRCLPFHRVETWIDGNLDINWIPELLLEAGVFPATEKSPQTGFTIALLQHQRACNLHGKTSLKEYFDVLVQLTDSAEGQESVPVRIFQPPGAVQLTCYHVLSMFIQAGKYDGETPLRNGELCVRCPACPSPGENLPPNWRDDPLKCAHPSQHRRLNNVELN
;
A
#
# COMPACT_ATOMS: atom_id res chain seq x y z
N GLY A 1 9.88 -7.28 28.97
CA GLY A 1 10.81 -7.76 27.93
C GLY A 1 12.12 -7.05 28.11
N HIS A 2 13.23 -7.78 28.12
CA HIS A 2 14.56 -7.16 28.14
C HIS A 2 15.03 -6.89 26.72
N CYS A 3 15.66 -5.74 26.49
CA CYS A 3 16.32 -5.45 25.22
C CYS A 3 17.49 -6.42 25.01
N CYS A 4 17.79 -6.77 23.76
CA CYS A 4 19.02 -7.50 23.46
C CYS A 4 20.25 -6.67 23.90
N PRO A 5 21.37 -7.32 24.25
CA PRO A 5 22.62 -6.63 24.54
C PRO A 5 23.18 -6.02 23.25
N SER A 6 22.68 -4.85 22.87
CA SER A 6 23.28 -3.98 21.85
C SER A 6 24.03 -2.85 22.55
N GLU A 7 25.09 -2.34 21.92
CA GLU A 7 25.69 -1.07 22.31
C GLU A 7 24.60 0.01 22.39
N GLN A 8 24.76 0.99 23.30
CA GLN A 8 23.74 2.02 23.53
C GLN A 8 23.36 2.66 22.19
N PRO A 9 22.12 2.46 21.73
CA PRO A 9 21.75 2.95 20.42
C PRO A 9 21.49 4.46 20.52
N SER A 10 21.94 5.22 19.51
CA SER A 10 21.54 6.62 19.32
C SER A 10 20.02 6.78 19.18
N GLN A 11 19.32 5.69 18.89
CA GLN A 11 17.87 5.62 18.80
C GLN A 11 17.29 4.54 19.72
N PHE A 12 16.29 4.89 20.54
CA PHE A 12 15.57 3.93 21.37
C PHE A 12 14.05 4.14 21.30
N PHE A 13 13.31 3.10 21.69
CA PHE A 13 11.86 3.06 21.58
C PHE A 13 11.23 2.78 22.93
N ARG A 14 10.15 3.49 23.25
CA ARG A 14 9.43 3.35 24.51
C ARG A 14 7.93 3.23 24.26
N CYS A 15 7.35 2.10 24.64
CA CYS A 15 5.90 1.92 24.57
C CYS A 15 5.21 2.64 25.74
N GLN A 16 4.18 3.43 25.43
CA GLN A 16 3.37 4.16 26.42
C GLN A 16 2.24 3.32 27.04
N GLU A 17 1.94 2.16 26.45
CA GLU A 17 0.80 1.32 26.85
C GLU A 17 1.22 0.01 27.51
N CYS A 18 2.42 -0.50 27.19
CA CYS A 18 2.95 -1.68 27.86
C CYS A 18 3.23 -1.43 29.34
N PHE A 19 2.88 -2.40 30.18
CA PHE A 19 3.20 -2.36 31.60
C PHE A 19 4.72 -2.18 31.83
N GLY A 20 5.08 -1.21 32.67
CA GLY A 20 6.47 -0.90 33.00
C GLY A 20 7.24 -0.12 31.93
N SER A 21 6.60 0.27 30.82
CA SER A 21 7.16 1.15 29.76
C SER A 21 8.59 0.79 29.34
N PRO A 22 8.81 -0.44 28.82
CA PRO A 22 10.15 -0.92 28.50
C PRO A 22 10.80 -0.07 27.40
N ILE A 23 12.10 0.20 27.58
CA ILE A 23 12.96 0.83 26.57
C ILE A 23 13.62 -0.28 25.76
N LEU A 24 13.39 -0.29 24.46
CA LEU A 24 13.82 -1.35 23.55
C LEU A 24 14.49 -0.76 22.30
N CYS A 25 15.34 -1.55 21.64
CA CYS A 25 15.80 -1.24 20.29
C CYS A 25 14.69 -1.51 19.25
N SER A 26 14.87 -1.06 18.01
CA SER A 26 13.89 -1.23 16.91
C SER A 26 13.43 -2.69 16.75
N LYS A 27 14.37 -3.63 16.70
CA LYS A 27 14.06 -5.07 16.54
C LYS A 27 13.27 -5.63 17.71
N CYS A 28 13.69 -5.30 18.94
CA CYS A 28 13.03 -5.78 20.15
C CYS A 28 11.64 -5.19 20.32
N VAL A 29 11.43 -3.90 19.96
CA VAL A 29 10.11 -3.29 20.05
C VAL A 29 9.15 -3.93 19.04
N ILE A 30 9.59 -4.19 17.81
CA ILE A 30 8.76 -4.87 16.80
C ILE A 30 8.40 -6.28 17.26
N SER A 31 9.38 -7.06 17.72
CA SER A 31 9.13 -8.41 18.21
C SER A 31 8.20 -8.45 19.42
N ALA A 32 8.31 -7.50 20.35
CA ALA A 32 7.49 -7.44 21.56
C ALA A 32 6.04 -7.06 21.27
N HIS A 33 5.80 -6.29 20.21
CA HIS A 33 4.48 -5.77 19.84
C HIS A 33 3.81 -6.54 18.69
N ARG A 34 4.34 -7.73 18.33
CA ARG A 34 3.78 -8.55 17.25
C ARG A 34 2.28 -8.85 17.42
N CYS A 35 1.81 -9.02 18.65
CA CYS A 35 0.40 -9.28 18.97
C CYS A 35 -0.38 -8.02 19.36
N LEU A 36 0.29 -6.89 19.55
CA LEU A 36 -0.29 -5.61 19.98
C LEU A 36 0.31 -4.45 19.15
N PRO A 37 0.17 -4.49 17.81
CA PRO A 37 0.94 -3.61 16.92
C PRO A 37 0.41 -2.17 16.89
N PHE A 38 -0.75 -1.91 17.50
CA PHE A 38 -1.38 -0.60 17.62
C PHE A 38 -0.98 0.17 18.89
N HIS A 39 -0.24 -0.43 19.81
CA HIS A 39 0.27 0.29 20.96
C HIS A 39 1.10 1.50 20.51
N ARG A 40 0.91 2.62 21.19
CA ARG A 40 1.67 3.84 20.96
C ARG A 40 3.10 3.69 21.47
N VAL A 41 4.03 3.65 20.53
CA VAL A 41 5.47 3.62 20.79
C VAL A 41 6.05 4.98 20.41
N GLU A 42 6.79 5.57 21.36
CA GLU A 42 7.60 6.75 21.12
C GLU A 42 8.95 6.35 20.57
N THR A 43 9.41 7.10 19.57
CA THR A 43 10.75 6.99 19.00
C THR A 43 11.60 8.14 19.52
N TRP A 44 12.77 7.83 20.04
CA TRP A 44 13.71 8.81 20.55
C TRP A 44 15.01 8.71 19.76
N ILE A 45 15.48 9.81 19.19
CA ILE A 45 16.70 9.91 18.37
C ILE A 45 17.59 10.99 18.96
N ASP A 46 18.80 10.62 19.37
CA ASP A 46 19.80 11.52 19.97
C ASP A 46 19.21 12.36 21.13
N GLY A 47 18.34 11.74 21.93
CA GLY A 47 17.66 12.38 23.07
C GLY A 47 16.44 13.24 22.71
N ASN A 48 16.10 13.39 21.43
CA ASN A 48 14.92 14.12 20.97
C ASN A 48 13.77 13.15 20.65
N LEU A 49 12.54 13.56 20.98
CA LEU A 49 11.33 12.81 20.62
C LEU A 49 11.02 13.01 19.14
N ASP A 50 11.03 11.91 18.38
CA ASP A 50 10.42 11.85 17.06
C ASP A 50 8.92 11.55 17.22
N ILE A 51 8.09 12.44 16.69
CA ILE A 51 6.62 12.35 16.77
C ILE A 51 6.04 11.36 15.74
N ASN A 52 6.86 10.87 14.82
CA ASN A 52 6.44 9.88 13.85
C ASN A 52 6.22 8.51 14.54
N TRP A 53 5.13 7.85 14.19
CA TRP A 53 4.89 6.46 14.58
C TRP A 53 5.81 5.53 13.78
N ILE A 54 5.85 4.25 14.15
CA ILE A 54 6.76 3.24 13.58
C ILE A 54 5.97 2.34 12.62
N PRO A 55 6.07 2.55 11.29
CA PRO A 55 5.33 1.77 10.29
C PRO A 55 5.56 0.27 10.38
N GLU A 56 6.78 -0.13 10.73
CA GLU A 56 7.23 -1.50 10.79
C GLU A 56 6.39 -2.35 11.75
N LEU A 57 5.83 -1.76 12.82
CA LEU A 57 4.97 -2.47 13.77
C LEU A 57 3.72 -3.06 13.10
N LEU A 58 3.01 -2.24 12.33
CA LEU A 58 1.80 -2.67 11.64
C LEU A 58 2.15 -3.54 10.43
N LEU A 59 3.20 -3.16 9.68
CA LEU A 59 3.60 -3.90 8.48
C LEU A 59 4.07 -5.33 8.81
N GLU A 60 4.82 -5.53 9.90
CA GLU A 60 5.21 -6.86 10.38
C GLU A 60 4.00 -7.71 10.79
N ALA A 61 2.93 -7.06 11.27
CA ALA A 61 1.65 -7.72 11.55
C ALA A 61 0.79 -7.93 10.29
N GLY A 62 1.26 -7.54 9.10
CA GLY A 62 0.52 -7.63 7.84
C GLY A 62 -0.65 -6.64 7.76
N VAL A 63 -0.56 -5.53 8.49
CA VAL A 63 -1.58 -4.48 8.57
C VAL A 63 -1.05 -3.20 7.92
N PHE A 64 -1.82 -2.65 7.00
CA PHE A 64 -1.62 -1.32 6.46
C PHE A 64 -2.40 -0.32 7.32
N PRO A 65 -1.79 0.78 7.78
CA PRO A 65 -2.45 1.74 8.66
C PRO A 65 -3.68 2.33 7.98
N ALA A 66 -4.76 2.63 8.71
CA ALA A 66 -5.93 3.33 8.17
C ALA A 66 -5.74 4.87 8.16
N THR A 67 -4.78 5.37 8.94
CA THR A 67 -4.43 6.79 9.05
C THR A 67 -2.91 6.96 9.10
N GLU A 68 -2.41 8.09 8.59
CA GLU A 68 -0.97 8.27 8.39
C GLU A 68 -0.18 8.66 9.65
N LYS A 69 -0.77 9.42 10.60
CA LYS A 69 0.01 10.02 11.71
C LYS A 69 -0.03 9.23 13.01
N SER A 70 -1.15 8.58 13.30
CA SER A 70 -1.36 7.82 14.54
C SER A 70 -2.43 6.77 14.29
N PRO A 71 -2.06 5.63 13.68
CA PRO A 71 -3.01 4.59 13.35
C PRO A 71 -3.48 3.88 14.62
N GLN A 72 -4.80 3.85 14.80
CA GLN A 72 -5.50 3.05 15.83
C GLN A 72 -6.31 1.91 15.19
N THR A 73 -6.42 1.94 13.87
CA THR A 73 -7.05 0.92 13.04
C THR A 73 -6.25 0.76 11.76
N GLY A 74 -6.48 -0.34 11.04
CA GLY A 74 -5.79 -0.64 9.80
C GLY A 74 -6.55 -1.68 8.98
N PHE A 75 -6.08 -1.87 7.76
CA PHE A 75 -6.57 -2.89 6.84
C PHE A 75 -5.52 -3.99 6.75
N THR A 76 -5.93 -5.25 6.78
CA THR A 76 -4.98 -6.32 6.46
C THR A 76 -4.52 -6.19 5.00
N ILE A 77 -3.25 -6.46 4.73
CA ILE A 77 -2.71 -6.45 3.37
C ILE A 77 -3.49 -7.42 2.48
N ALA A 78 -3.89 -8.57 3.02
CA ALA A 78 -4.73 -9.55 2.32
C ALA A 78 -6.08 -8.97 1.88
N LEU A 79 -6.75 -8.18 2.74
CA LEU A 79 -8.02 -7.53 2.39
C LEU A 79 -7.83 -6.47 1.30
N LEU A 80 -6.74 -5.69 1.35
CA LEU A 80 -6.41 -4.71 0.31
C LEU A 80 -6.13 -5.38 -1.03
N GLN A 81 -5.38 -6.49 -1.04
CA GLN A 81 -5.12 -7.28 -2.24
C GLN A 81 -6.42 -7.86 -2.83
N HIS A 82 -7.29 -8.40 -1.98
CA HIS A 82 -8.57 -8.96 -2.41
C HIS A 82 -9.48 -7.88 -2.99
N GLN A 83 -9.61 -6.73 -2.32
CA GLN A 83 -10.39 -5.60 -2.81
C GLN A 83 -9.88 -5.11 -4.17
N ARG A 84 -8.55 -5.00 -4.35
CA ARG A 84 -7.94 -4.63 -5.63
C ARG A 84 -8.28 -5.62 -6.74
N ALA A 85 -8.24 -6.92 -6.44
CA ALA A 85 -8.59 -7.97 -7.39
C ALA A 85 -10.07 -7.89 -7.80
N CYS A 86 -10.99 -7.70 -6.84
CA CYS A 86 -12.42 -7.49 -7.10
C CYS A 86 -12.67 -6.23 -7.94
N ASN A 87 -11.98 -5.13 -7.63
CA ASN A 87 -12.11 -3.89 -8.39
C ASN A 87 -11.62 -4.05 -9.84
N LEU A 88 -10.47 -4.71 -10.06
CA LEU A 88 -9.91 -4.89 -11.40
C LEU A 88 -10.74 -5.85 -12.27
N HIS A 89 -11.21 -6.96 -11.71
CA HIS A 89 -11.90 -8.01 -12.47
C HIS A 89 -13.41 -7.79 -12.51
N GLY A 90 -14.01 -7.41 -11.38
CA GLY A 90 -15.45 -7.25 -11.23
C GLY A 90 -15.95 -5.82 -11.41
N LYS A 91 -15.05 -4.84 -11.55
CA LYS A 91 -15.39 -3.40 -11.56
C LYS A 91 -16.18 -2.97 -10.32
N THR A 92 -16.02 -3.70 -9.22
CA THR A 92 -16.74 -3.44 -7.97
C THR A 92 -16.27 -2.13 -7.38
N SER A 93 -17.20 -1.24 -7.06
CA SER A 93 -16.94 -0.05 -6.29
C SER A 93 -16.52 -0.41 -4.85
N LEU A 94 -15.89 0.53 -4.16
CA LEU A 94 -15.53 0.34 -2.75
C LEU A 94 -16.78 0.12 -1.88
N LYS A 95 -17.88 0.81 -2.20
CA LYS A 95 -19.16 0.67 -1.50
C LYS A 95 -19.69 -0.77 -1.64
N GLU A 96 -19.81 -1.28 -2.86
CA GLU A 96 -20.32 -2.64 -3.09
C GLU A 96 -19.45 -3.69 -2.42
N TYR A 97 -18.12 -3.52 -2.46
CA TYR A 97 -17.20 -4.41 -1.77
C TYR A 97 -17.39 -4.35 -0.24
N PHE A 98 -17.60 -3.16 0.32
CA PHE A 98 -17.91 -2.99 1.74
C PHE A 98 -19.24 -3.64 2.12
N ASP A 99 -20.29 -3.47 1.31
CA ASP A 99 -21.60 -4.09 1.56
C ASP A 99 -21.47 -5.63 1.60
N VAL A 100 -20.63 -6.22 0.74
CA VAL A 100 -20.30 -7.65 0.79
C VAL A 100 -19.60 -8.02 2.10
N LEU A 101 -18.60 -7.24 2.55
CA LEU A 101 -17.93 -7.49 3.82
C LEU A 101 -18.92 -7.45 4.99
N VAL A 102 -19.78 -6.43 5.04
CA VAL A 102 -20.83 -6.32 6.06
C VAL A 102 -21.72 -7.56 6.04
N GLN A 103 -22.24 -7.96 4.88
CA GLN A 103 -23.08 -9.15 4.76
C GLN A 103 -22.38 -10.44 5.26
N LEU A 104 -21.09 -10.61 4.95
CA LEU A 104 -20.31 -11.76 5.41
C LEU A 104 -20.04 -11.72 6.92
N THR A 105 -19.91 -10.53 7.51
CA THR A 105 -19.66 -10.37 8.96
C THR A 105 -20.93 -10.34 9.81
N ASP A 106 -22.03 -9.78 9.29
CA ASP A 106 -23.34 -9.65 9.96
C ASP A 106 -24.10 -10.98 10.01
N SER A 107 -23.69 -11.95 9.18
CA SER A 107 -24.17 -13.33 9.25
C SER A 107 -23.66 -14.11 10.49
N ALA A 108 -22.72 -13.54 11.26
CA ALA A 108 -22.30 -14.08 12.55
C ALA A 108 -23.22 -13.50 13.64
N GLU A 109 -24.15 -14.31 14.14
CA GLU A 109 -25.14 -13.91 15.16
C GLU A 109 -24.48 -13.16 16.35
N GLY A 110 -24.84 -11.89 16.54
CA GLY A 110 -24.72 -11.20 17.83
C GLY A 110 -23.52 -10.29 18.09
N GLN A 111 -22.73 -9.88 17.09
CA GLN A 111 -21.66 -8.88 17.30
C GLN A 111 -22.06 -7.46 16.83
N GLU A 112 -21.69 -6.46 17.64
CA GLU A 112 -21.85 -5.04 17.31
C GLU A 112 -21.33 -4.76 15.89
N SER A 113 -22.16 -4.08 15.09
CA SER A 113 -21.86 -3.74 13.69
C SER A 113 -20.45 -3.15 13.55
N VAL A 114 -19.64 -3.69 12.62
CA VAL A 114 -18.33 -3.14 12.27
C VAL A 114 -18.47 -1.62 12.07
N PRO A 115 -17.74 -0.77 12.81
CA PRO A 115 -17.91 0.67 12.70
C PRO A 115 -17.57 1.12 11.29
N VAL A 116 -18.61 1.48 10.53
CA VAL A 116 -18.62 1.98 9.14
C VAL A 116 -17.59 3.11 8.89
N ARG A 117 -17.12 3.75 9.97
CA ARG A 117 -16.15 4.85 9.96
C ARG A 117 -14.78 4.49 9.36
N ILE A 118 -14.36 3.23 9.39
CA ILE A 118 -13.06 2.81 8.79
C ILE A 118 -13.08 2.99 7.26
N PHE A 119 -14.26 2.96 6.63
CA PHE A 119 -14.45 3.14 5.18
C PHE A 119 -15.07 4.49 4.80
N GLN A 120 -15.21 5.43 5.75
CA GLN A 120 -15.43 6.86 5.47
C GLN A 120 -14.19 7.46 4.76
N PRO A 121 -14.18 8.73 4.30
CA PRO A 121 -13.14 9.25 3.38
C PRO A 121 -11.67 8.89 3.70
N PRO A 122 -11.22 8.79 4.96
CA PRO A 122 -9.86 8.33 5.28
C PRO A 122 -9.53 6.92 4.73
N GLY A 123 -10.47 5.99 4.78
CA GLY A 123 -10.25 4.62 4.29
C GLY A 123 -10.05 4.54 2.78
N ALA A 124 -10.85 5.28 2.01
CA ALA A 124 -10.73 5.32 0.55
C ALA A 124 -9.39 5.95 0.09
N VAL A 125 -8.92 6.99 0.80
CA VAL A 125 -7.59 7.57 0.58
C VAL A 125 -6.52 6.51 0.80
N GLN A 126 -6.65 5.72 1.86
CA GLN A 126 -5.65 4.74 2.22
C GLN A 126 -5.57 3.54 1.28
N LEU A 127 -6.70 3.10 0.72
CA LEU A 127 -6.72 2.14 -0.38
C LEU A 127 -5.95 2.68 -1.59
N THR A 128 -6.13 3.97 -1.91
CA THR A 128 -5.40 4.63 -2.99
C THR A 128 -3.91 4.68 -2.69
N CYS A 129 -3.51 5.06 -1.47
CA CYS A 129 -2.12 5.06 -1.02
C CYS A 129 -1.48 3.67 -1.18
N TYR A 130 -2.17 2.61 -0.73
CA TYR A 130 -1.70 1.24 -0.90
C TYR A 130 -1.51 0.85 -2.37
N HIS A 131 -2.45 1.22 -3.24
CA HIS A 131 -2.36 0.95 -4.67
C HIS A 131 -1.19 1.68 -5.32
N VAL A 132 -0.98 2.95 -4.99
CA VAL A 132 0.15 3.74 -5.48
C VAL A 132 1.46 3.11 -5.00
N LEU A 133 1.61 2.82 -3.71
CA LEU A 133 2.79 2.15 -3.16
C LEU A 133 3.05 0.80 -3.84
N SER A 134 2.00 0.02 -4.12
CA SER A 134 2.13 -1.24 -4.84
C SER A 134 2.69 -1.06 -6.26
N MET A 135 2.36 0.05 -6.93
CA MET A 135 2.92 0.38 -8.25
C MET A 135 4.41 0.75 -8.15
N PHE A 136 4.80 1.52 -7.14
CA PHE A 136 6.22 1.84 -6.86
C PHE A 136 7.04 0.58 -6.61
N ILE A 137 6.55 -0.32 -5.74
CA ILE A 137 7.21 -1.59 -5.42
C ILE A 137 7.35 -2.45 -6.67
N GLN A 138 6.30 -2.55 -7.50
CA GLN A 138 6.35 -3.31 -8.76
C GLN A 138 7.34 -2.73 -9.77
N ALA A 139 7.53 -1.41 -9.77
CA ALA A 139 8.52 -0.73 -10.59
C ALA A 139 9.95 -0.81 -10.01
N GLY A 140 10.14 -1.43 -8.85
CA GLY A 140 11.44 -1.48 -8.15
C GLY A 140 11.89 -0.13 -7.60
N LYS A 141 10.94 0.81 -7.40
CA LYS A 141 11.20 2.15 -6.89
C LYS A 141 10.86 2.22 -5.41
N TYR A 142 11.87 2.39 -4.57
CA TYR A 142 11.73 2.43 -3.11
C TYR A 142 11.97 3.84 -2.54
N ASP A 143 12.42 4.77 -3.37
CA ASP A 143 12.65 6.16 -3.03
C ASP A 143 11.42 7.03 -3.35
N GLY A 144 10.91 7.74 -2.35
CA GLY A 144 9.79 8.67 -2.52
C GLY A 144 10.20 10.04 -3.08
N GLU A 145 11.50 10.32 -3.16
CA GLU A 145 12.02 11.66 -3.48
C GLU A 145 12.31 11.86 -4.97
N THR A 146 12.60 10.78 -5.70
CA THR A 146 12.97 10.88 -7.11
C THR A 146 11.73 11.20 -7.97
N PRO A 147 11.75 12.29 -8.75
CA PRO A 147 10.63 12.63 -9.62
C PRO A 147 10.33 11.54 -10.63
N LEU A 148 9.05 11.26 -10.83
CA LEU A 148 8.58 10.29 -11.82
C LEU A 148 8.50 10.90 -13.21
N ARG A 149 8.94 10.13 -14.21
CA ARG A 149 8.64 10.42 -15.61
C ARG A 149 7.22 9.95 -15.95
N ASN A 150 6.61 10.60 -16.94
CA ASN A 150 5.28 10.17 -17.41
C ASN A 150 5.33 8.72 -17.90
N GLY A 151 4.40 7.89 -17.42
CA GLY A 151 4.30 6.48 -17.78
C GLY A 151 5.30 5.56 -17.09
N GLU A 152 6.16 6.06 -16.20
CA GLU A 152 7.24 5.26 -15.60
C GLU A 152 6.75 4.15 -14.65
N LEU A 153 5.61 4.36 -13.98
CA LEU A 153 4.95 3.33 -13.17
C LEU A 153 3.95 2.47 -13.96
N CYS A 154 3.74 2.75 -15.25
CA CYS A 154 2.78 2.01 -16.06
C CYS A 154 3.36 0.66 -16.48
N VAL A 155 2.57 -0.40 -16.34
CA VAL A 155 2.90 -1.69 -16.95
C VAL A 155 2.89 -1.53 -18.47
N ARG A 156 3.99 -1.90 -19.13
CA ARG A 156 4.03 -1.97 -20.59
C ARG A 156 3.07 -3.05 -21.05
N CYS A 157 2.05 -2.66 -21.80
CA CYS A 157 1.05 -3.58 -22.32
C CYS A 157 1.62 -4.29 -23.56
N PRO A 158 1.75 -5.63 -23.55
CA PRO A 158 2.31 -6.39 -24.67
C PRO A 158 1.43 -6.36 -25.93
N ALA A 159 0.15 -5.98 -25.80
CA ALA A 159 -0.77 -5.82 -26.93
C ALA A 159 -0.76 -4.40 -27.52
N CYS A 160 -0.16 -3.42 -26.83
CA CYS A 160 -0.08 -2.07 -27.37
C CYS A 160 1.01 -1.98 -28.46
N PRO A 161 0.77 -1.33 -29.60
CA PRO A 161 1.74 -1.26 -30.69
C PRO A 161 3.06 -0.59 -30.25
N SER A 162 4.18 -1.31 -30.40
CA SER A 162 5.55 -0.88 -30.07
C SER A 162 6.51 -1.30 -31.20
N PRO A 163 6.96 -0.35 -32.05
CA PRO A 163 7.90 -0.63 -33.13
C PRO A 163 9.20 -1.25 -32.62
N GLY A 164 9.69 -2.29 -33.31
CA GLY A 164 10.92 -3.00 -32.92
C GLY A 164 10.76 -3.96 -31.74
N GLU A 165 9.61 -3.96 -31.05
CA GLU A 165 9.30 -4.94 -30.00
C GLU A 165 8.24 -5.94 -30.46
N ASN A 166 7.01 -5.49 -30.74
CA ASN A 166 5.86 -6.36 -31.04
C ASN A 166 5.15 -6.03 -32.37
N LEU A 167 5.79 -5.22 -33.22
CA LEU A 167 5.32 -4.91 -34.57
C LEU A 167 6.27 -5.49 -35.62
N PRO A 168 5.76 -5.99 -36.75
CA PRO A 168 6.60 -6.45 -37.87
C PRO A 168 7.39 -5.28 -38.47
N PRO A 169 8.58 -5.49 -39.06
CA PRO A 169 9.42 -4.39 -39.56
C PRO A 169 8.73 -3.45 -40.57
N ASN A 170 7.81 -3.98 -41.38
CA ASN A 170 7.03 -3.27 -42.38
C ASN A 170 5.62 -2.86 -41.89
N TRP A 171 5.39 -2.78 -40.57
CA TRP A 171 4.08 -2.41 -40.00
C TRP A 171 3.54 -1.06 -40.52
N ARG A 172 4.42 -0.16 -40.97
CA ARG A 172 4.04 1.15 -41.55
C ARG A 172 3.25 1.01 -42.85
N ASP A 173 3.50 -0.05 -43.59
CA ASP A 173 2.89 -0.32 -44.89
C ASP A 173 1.66 -1.23 -44.76
N ASP A 174 1.35 -1.70 -43.54
CA ASP A 174 0.19 -2.55 -43.29
C ASP A 174 -1.10 -1.75 -43.50
N PRO A 175 -1.96 -2.12 -44.47
CA PRO A 175 -3.22 -1.43 -44.72
C PRO A 175 -4.20 -1.51 -43.55
N LEU A 176 -3.99 -2.44 -42.61
CA LEU A 176 -4.78 -2.63 -41.40
C LEU A 176 -4.17 -1.98 -40.15
N LYS A 177 -3.03 -1.28 -40.25
CA LYS A 177 -2.35 -0.63 -39.11
C LYS A 177 -3.26 0.28 -38.26
N CYS A 178 -4.30 0.84 -38.88
CA CYS A 178 -5.23 1.77 -38.28
C CYS A 178 -6.64 1.18 -38.03
N ALA A 179 -6.84 -0.12 -38.28
CA ALA A 179 -8.17 -0.73 -38.22
C ALA A 179 -8.80 -0.71 -36.81
N HIS A 180 -7.98 -0.67 -35.76
CA HIS A 180 -8.45 -0.56 -34.38
C HIS A 180 -8.22 0.87 -33.82
N PRO A 181 -9.27 1.59 -33.38
CA PRO A 181 -9.15 3.00 -32.92
C PRO A 181 -8.15 3.21 -31.76
N SER A 182 -8.02 2.20 -30.88
CA SER A 182 -7.06 2.22 -29.77
C SER A 182 -5.60 2.07 -30.21
N GLN A 183 -5.36 1.44 -31.37
CA GLN A 183 -4.03 1.30 -31.98
C GLN A 183 -3.68 2.58 -32.75
N HIS A 184 -4.63 3.17 -33.48
CA HIS A 184 -4.43 4.42 -34.24
C HIS A 184 -3.90 5.58 -33.37
N ARG A 185 -4.51 5.82 -32.19
CA ARG A 185 -4.08 6.93 -31.31
C ARG A 185 -2.66 6.71 -30.75
N ARG A 186 -2.25 5.47 -30.51
CA ARG A 186 -0.90 5.15 -30.00
C ARG A 186 0.15 5.19 -31.10
N LEU A 187 -0.14 4.66 -32.29
CA LEU A 187 0.76 4.72 -33.44
C LEU A 187 1.08 6.18 -33.80
N ASN A 188 0.08 7.06 -33.80
CA ASN A 188 0.31 8.49 -34.04
C ASN A 188 1.17 9.17 -32.96
N ASN A 189 1.10 8.72 -31.69
CA ASN A 189 1.95 9.24 -30.62
C ASN A 189 3.39 8.70 -30.69
N VAL A 190 3.59 7.52 -31.27
CA VAL A 190 4.91 6.96 -31.56
C VAL A 190 5.59 7.70 -32.71
N GLU A 191 4.83 8.34 -33.61
CA GLU A 191 5.35 9.18 -34.69
C GLU A 191 5.76 10.60 -34.23
N LEU A 192 5.39 11.02 -33.01
CA LEU A 192 5.62 12.37 -32.47
C LEU A 192 6.80 12.47 -31.48
N ASN A 193 7.48 11.36 -31.17
CA ASN A 193 8.70 11.30 -30.35
C ASN A 193 9.86 10.74 -31.16
#